data_AF-A0A939VB21-F1
#
_entry.id   AF-A0A939VB21-F1
#
_cell.length_a   1.000
_cell.length_b   1.000
_cell.length_c   1.000
_cell.angle_alpha   90.00
_cell.angle_beta   90.00
_cell.angle_gamma   90.00
#
_symmetry.space_group_name_H-M   'P 1'
#
loop_
_entity.id
_entity.type
_entity.pdbx_description
1 polymer ?
#
loop_
_entity_poly.entity_id
_entity_poly.type
_entity_poly.pdbx_seq_one_letter_code
_entity_poly.pdbx_strand_id
1 'polypeptide(L)'
;MRQRYFLFLFLVTAMTAFVRVSAQEAIFEKYEDTNGVTTIYISKTMLGMVPNVKAGKHDIGKIAPKLDYLRILSCEKASLVGALVDEAKKAYRTGGYEVIMKMNDEGEKVTIYQRTLKDGKNEFALLTEEKNEVTIINVMGAITLKDIKDLAGQH
;
A
#
# COMPACT_ATOMS: atom_id res chain seq x y z
N MET A 1 -45.51 -17.74 0.48
CA MET A 1 -44.42 -17.26 1.39
C MET A 1 -43.01 -17.62 0.92
N ARG A 2 -42.76 -18.84 0.43
CA ARG A 2 -41.42 -19.34 0.04
C ARG A 2 -40.71 -18.55 -1.08
N GLN A 3 -41.44 -18.04 -2.07
CA GLN A 3 -40.90 -17.25 -3.18
C GLN A 3 -40.48 -15.81 -2.79
N ARG A 4 -41.15 -15.22 -1.77
CA ARG A 4 -40.81 -13.89 -1.24
C ARG A 4 -39.51 -13.93 -0.43
N TYR A 5 -39.23 -15.05 0.24
CA TYR A 5 -37.94 -15.30 0.91
C TYR A 5 -36.77 -15.42 -0.07
N PHE A 6 -36.97 -16.08 -1.21
CA PHE A 6 -35.94 -16.16 -2.25
C PHE A 6 -35.62 -14.80 -2.88
N LEU A 7 -36.63 -13.95 -3.13
CA LEU A 7 -36.42 -12.59 -3.61
C LEU A 7 -35.67 -11.72 -2.58
N PHE A 8 -36.00 -11.88 -1.29
CA PHE A 8 -35.36 -11.11 -0.21
C PHE A 8 -33.90 -11.56 0.00
N LEU A 9 -33.61 -12.86 -0.09
CA LEU A 9 -32.27 -13.41 0.01
C LEU A 9 -31.38 -12.99 -1.19
N PHE A 10 -31.96 -12.87 -2.39
CA PHE A 10 -31.28 -12.39 -3.59
C PHE A 10 -30.99 -10.88 -3.54
N LEU A 11 -31.86 -10.08 -2.91
CA LEU A 11 -31.67 -8.64 -2.74
C LEU A 11 -30.54 -8.33 -1.73
N VAL A 12 -30.42 -9.14 -0.67
CA VAL A 12 -29.38 -8.99 0.36
C VAL A 12 -27.99 -9.38 -0.18
N THR A 13 -27.90 -10.39 -1.04
CA THR A 13 -26.62 -10.76 -1.70
C THR A 13 -26.21 -9.76 -2.79
N ALA A 14 -27.16 -9.11 -3.47
CA ALA A 14 -26.86 -8.08 -4.48
C ALA A 14 -26.23 -6.81 -3.89
N MET A 15 -26.54 -6.43 -2.63
CA MET A 15 -25.86 -5.33 -1.93
C MET A 15 -24.45 -5.69 -1.44
N THR A 16 -24.07 -6.98 -1.44
CA THR A 16 -22.71 -7.41 -1.08
C THR A 16 -21.71 -7.39 -2.25
N ALA A 17 -22.12 -6.87 -3.41
CA ALA A 17 -21.18 -6.29 -4.38
C ALA A 17 -20.62 -4.97 -3.82
N PHE A 18 -20.12 -5.01 -2.58
CA PHE A 18 -19.29 -3.97 -2.00
C PHE A 18 -18.14 -3.78 -2.97
N VAL A 19 -18.02 -2.54 -3.43
CA VAL A 19 -16.81 -2.00 -4.03
C VAL A 19 -15.66 -2.58 -3.25
N ARG A 20 -14.87 -3.47 -3.86
CA ARG A 20 -13.62 -3.93 -3.28
C ARG A 20 -12.67 -2.75 -3.39
N VAL A 21 -12.88 -1.72 -2.57
CA VAL A 21 -11.86 -0.73 -2.28
C VAL A 21 -10.68 -1.56 -1.81
N SER A 22 -9.58 -1.43 -2.53
CA SER A 22 -8.38 -2.18 -2.17
C SER A 22 -8.02 -1.79 -0.73
N ALA A 23 -7.73 -2.77 0.13
CA ALA A 23 -7.52 -2.50 1.56
C ALA A 23 -6.39 -1.49 1.84
N GLN A 24 -5.51 -1.25 0.85
CA GLN A 24 -4.54 -0.16 0.85
C GLN A 24 -5.18 1.21 0.65
N GLU A 25 -6.04 1.41 -0.36
CA GLU A 25 -6.74 2.68 -0.58
C GLU A 25 -7.48 3.11 0.68
N ALA A 26 -8.12 2.15 1.35
CA ALA A 26 -8.82 2.39 2.59
C ALA A 26 -7.93 2.91 3.73
N ILE A 27 -6.64 2.56 3.79
CA ILE A 27 -5.72 3.09 4.81
C ILE A 27 -5.31 4.51 4.44
N PHE A 28 -4.90 4.72 3.18
CA PHE A 28 -4.40 6.03 2.75
C PHE A 28 -5.51 7.08 2.84
N GLU A 29 -6.71 6.78 2.35
CA GLU A 29 -7.88 7.66 2.44
C GLU A 29 -8.30 7.90 3.90
N LYS A 30 -8.26 6.88 4.76
CA LYS A 30 -8.65 7.02 6.17
C LYS A 30 -7.74 7.98 6.94
N TYR A 31 -6.44 7.98 6.64
CA TYR A 31 -5.46 8.77 7.38
C TYR A 31 -5.04 10.07 6.66
N GLU A 32 -5.56 10.35 5.46
CA GLU A 32 -5.19 11.51 4.63
C GLU A 32 -5.33 12.85 5.39
N ASP A 33 -6.43 13.02 6.14
CA ASP A 33 -6.71 14.24 6.92
C ASP A 33 -6.34 14.14 8.41
N THR A 34 -5.51 13.16 8.78
CA THR A 34 -5.13 12.94 10.19
C THR A 34 -3.91 13.76 10.58
N ASN A 35 -4.04 14.60 11.61
CA ASN A 35 -2.91 15.36 12.14
C ASN A 35 -1.78 14.43 12.63
N GLY A 36 -0.58 14.65 12.09
CA GLY A 36 0.61 13.83 12.34
C GLY A 36 0.82 12.72 11.32
N VAL A 37 -0.03 12.65 10.29
CA VAL A 37 0.13 11.78 9.13
C VAL A 37 0.34 12.63 7.88
N THR A 38 1.32 12.25 7.06
CA THR A 38 1.53 12.80 5.73
C THR A 38 1.21 11.71 4.71
N THR A 39 0.40 12.03 3.71
CA THR A 39 0.14 11.14 2.58
C THR A 39 0.56 11.81 1.27
N ILE A 40 1.15 11.03 0.36
CA ILE A 40 1.58 11.46 -0.97
C ILE A 40 1.06 10.45 -1.98
N TYR A 41 0.43 10.93 -3.04
CA TYR A 41 0.04 10.13 -4.20
C TYR A 41 0.69 10.68 -5.47
N ILE A 42 1.34 9.81 -6.24
CA ILE A 42 1.91 10.14 -7.55
C ILE A 42 1.32 9.21 -8.59
N SER A 43 0.56 9.78 -9.52
CA SER A 43 -0.04 9.06 -10.64
C SER A 43 0.98 8.74 -11.73
N LYS A 44 0.68 7.75 -12.59
CA LYS A 44 1.45 7.44 -13.81
C LYS A 44 1.77 8.67 -14.64
N THR A 45 0.80 9.56 -14.81
CA THR A 45 0.97 10.79 -15.58
C THR A 45 2.07 11.67 -14.99
N MET A 46 2.04 11.88 -13.67
CA MET A 46 3.07 12.68 -13.00
C MET A 46 4.44 11.99 -12.99
N LEU A 47 4.46 10.66 -12.83
CA LEU A 47 5.67 9.85 -12.94
C LEU A 47 6.36 10.00 -14.31
N GLY A 48 5.58 10.15 -15.38
CA GLY A 48 6.09 10.38 -16.73
C GLY A 48 6.50 11.83 -17.04
N MET A 49 6.14 12.80 -16.19
CA MET A 49 6.43 14.22 -16.42
C MET A 49 7.78 14.68 -15.88
N VAL A 50 8.33 14.00 -14.86
CA VAL A 50 9.55 14.43 -14.18
C VAL A 50 10.65 13.37 -14.39
N PRO A 51 11.80 13.71 -15.00
CA PRO A 51 12.86 12.73 -15.26
C PRO A 51 13.53 12.19 -13.98
N ASN A 52 13.40 12.91 -12.85
CA ASN A 52 13.99 12.57 -11.55
C ASN A 52 12.94 12.63 -10.44
N VAL A 53 11.91 11.79 -10.50
CA VAL A 53 10.89 11.73 -9.44
C VAL A 53 11.53 11.26 -8.14
N LYS A 54 11.32 12.03 -7.07
CA LYS A 54 11.67 11.63 -5.70
C LYS A 54 10.41 11.30 -4.91
N ALA A 55 10.50 10.23 -4.13
CA ALA A 55 9.47 9.72 -3.23
C ALA A 55 9.96 9.94 -1.79
N GLY A 56 9.74 11.14 -1.24
CA GLY A 56 10.40 11.55 -0.01
C GLY A 56 11.93 11.57 -0.18
N LYS A 57 12.64 10.75 0.60
CA LYS A 57 14.11 10.60 0.55
C LYS A 57 14.62 9.64 -0.54
N HIS A 58 13.74 8.88 -1.20
CA HIS A 58 14.12 7.84 -2.15
C HIS A 58 14.06 8.34 -3.60
N ASP A 59 15.11 8.06 -4.39
CA ASP A 59 15.11 8.28 -5.84
C ASP A 59 14.36 7.13 -6.52
N ILE A 60 13.24 7.46 -7.16
CA ILE A 60 12.41 6.46 -7.85
C ILE A 60 12.50 6.59 -9.37
N GLY A 61 13.38 7.45 -9.90
CA GLY A 61 13.48 7.73 -11.33
C GLY A 61 13.74 6.46 -12.17
N LYS A 62 14.53 5.52 -11.65
CA LYS A 62 14.84 4.25 -12.33
C LYS A 62 13.62 3.34 -12.49
N ILE A 63 12.67 3.41 -11.58
CA ILE A 63 11.48 2.55 -11.60
C ILE A 63 10.22 3.28 -12.07
N ALA A 64 10.22 4.61 -12.07
CA ALA A 64 9.08 5.44 -12.45
C ALA A 64 8.41 5.05 -13.79
N PRO A 65 9.14 4.70 -14.88
CA PRO A 65 8.52 4.26 -16.13
C PRO A 65 7.71 2.97 -16.02
N LYS A 66 8.01 2.14 -15.01
CA LYS A 66 7.34 0.86 -14.75
C LYS A 66 6.13 1.01 -13.82
N LEU A 67 6.00 2.15 -13.16
CA LEU A 67 4.95 2.41 -12.17
C LEU A 67 3.68 2.93 -12.83
N ASP A 68 2.54 2.42 -12.37
CA ASP A 68 1.22 3.00 -12.61
C ASP A 68 0.83 3.98 -11.50
N TYR A 69 1.29 3.75 -10.28
CA TYR A 69 1.24 4.72 -9.20
C TYR A 69 2.30 4.48 -8.13
N LEU A 70 2.53 5.51 -7.33
CA LEU A 70 3.23 5.47 -6.05
C LEU A 70 2.36 6.14 -4.98
N ARG A 71 2.27 5.54 -3.80
CA ARG A 71 1.68 6.13 -2.60
C ARG A 71 2.66 6.05 -1.44
N ILE A 72 2.78 7.12 -0.66
CA ILE A 72 3.59 7.16 0.56
C ILE A 72 2.71 7.66 1.70
N LEU A 73 2.78 6.97 2.83
CA LEU A 73 2.20 7.43 4.08
C LEU A 73 3.33 7.43 5.10
N SER A 74 3.56 8.54 5.78
CA SER A 74 4.43 8.62 6.95
C SER A 74 3.66 9.16 8.15
N CYS A 75 3.95 8.63 9.33
CA CYS A 75 3.36 9.06 10.59
C CYS A 75 4.41 9.07 11.69
N GLU A 76 4.72 10.26 12.21
CA GLU A 76 5.69 10.48 13.30
C GLU A 76 5.00 10.66 14.67
N LYS A 77 3.66 10.57 14.71
CA LYS A 77 2.89 10.67 15.94
C LYS A 77 2.84 9.32 16.64
N ALA A 78 3.68 9.15 17.67
CA ALA A 78 3.83 7.88 18.41
C ALA A 78 2.51 7.25 18.88
N SER A 79 1.50 8.06 19.24
CA SER A 79 0.18 7.55 19.66
C SER A 79 -0.62 6.87 18.55
N LEU A 80 -0.30 7.11 17.28
CA LEU A 80 -0.99 6.55 16.11
C LEU A 80 -0.23 5.37 15.48
N VAL A 81 1.10 5.30 15.66
CA VAL A 81 1.98 4.32 15.03
C VAL A 81 1.47 2.89 15.20
N GLY A 82 1.16 2.46 16.43
CA GLY A 82 0.71 1.10 16.70
C GLY A 82 -0.60 0.74 15.96
N ALA A 83 -1.59 1.64 16.01
CA ALA A 83 -2.87 1.43 15.33
C ALA A 83 -2.70 1.37 13.80
N LEU A 84 -1.85 2.23 13.25
CA LEU A 84 -1.59 2.29 11.82
C LEU A 84 -0.89 1.02 11.32
N VAL A 85 0.12 0.55 12.06
CA VAL A 85 0.82 -0.72 11.79
C VAL A 85 -0.13 -1.91 11.82
N ASP A 86 -0.99 -1.99 12.84
CA ASP A 86 -1.95 -3.11 12.98
C ASP A 86 -2.97 -3.11 11.84
N GLU A 87 -3.46 -1.93 11.45
CA GLU A 87 -4.37 -1.79 10.32
C GLU A 87 -3.70 -2.13 8.99
N ALA A 88 -2.47 -1.69 8.76
CA ALA A 88 -1.67 -2.06 7.59
C ALA A 88 -1.48 -3.57 7.50
N LYS A 89 -1.02 -4.21 8.57
CA LYS A 89 -0.84 -5.67 8.63
C LYS A 89 -2.15 -6.41 8.38
N LYS A 90 -3.26 -5.92 8.94
CA LYS A 90 -4.59 -6.49 8.71
C LYS A 90 -4.99 -6.36 7.24
N ALA A 91 -4.83 -5.18 6.65
CA ALA A 91 -5.16 -4.90 5.26
C ALA A 91 -4.37 -5.80 4.30
N TYR A 92 -3.06 -5.96 4.51
CA TYR A 92 -2.23 -6.84 3.69
C TYR A 92 -2.66 -8.30 3.81
N ARG A 93 -2.90 -8.79 5.02
CA ARG A 93 -3.37 -10.16 5.27
C ARG A 93 -4.71 -10.46 4.58
N THR A 94 -5.66 -9.52 4.61
CA THR A 94 -6.97 -9.70 3.96
C THR A 94 -6.97 -9.36 2.48
N GLY A 95 -5.97 -8.60 2.02
CA GLY A 95 -5.87 -8.05 0.67
C GLY A 95 -5.24 -8.97 -0.36
N GLY A 96 -4.82 -10.18 0.05
CA GLY A 96 -4.14 -11.15 -0.82
C GLY A 96 -2.65 -10.87 -0.99
N TYR A 97 -2.02 -10.21 -0.02
CA TYR A 97 -0.58 -9.99 -0.03
C TYR A 97 0.16 -11.15 0.65
N GLU A 98 1.33 -11.46 0.10
CA GLU A 98 2.29 -12.38 0.69
C GLU A 98 3.50 -11.60 1.21
N VAL A 99 4.09 -12.07 2.31
CA VAL A 99 5.36 -11.54 2.81
C VAL A 99 6.47 -12.17 1.99
N ILE A 100 7.29 -11.34 1.34
CA ILE A 100 8.43 -11.81 0.54
C ILE A 100 9.78 -11.45 1.14
N MET A 101 9.84 -10.44 2.02
CA MET A 101 11.06 -10.05 2.70
C MET A 101 10.73 -9.44 4.07
N LYS A 102 11.55 -9.77 5.06
CA LYS A 102 11.55 -9.15 6.38
C LYS A 102 12.98 -8.81 6.75
N MET A 103 13.18 -7.62 7.28
CA MET A 103 14.44 -7.12 7.81
C MET A 103 14.18 -6.52 9.18
N ASN A 104 15.15 -6.67 10.07
CA ASN A 104 15.13 -6.09 11.39
C ASN A 104 16.55 -5.64 11.70
N ASP A 105 16.77 -4.33 11.73
CA ASP A 105 18.08 -3.73 11.93
C ASP A 105 17.96 -2.60 12.96
N GLU A 106 18.73 -2.68 14.04
CA GLU A 106 18.83 -1.67 15.11
C GLU A 106 17.54 -0.93 15.57
N GLY A 107 16.37 -1.58 15.50
CA GLY A 107 15.09 -0.99 15.90
C GLY A 107 14.21 -0.49 14.76
N GLU A 108 14.69 -0.59 13.52
CA GLU A 108 13.94 -0.45 12.28
C GLU A 108 13.53 -1.85 11.77
N LYS A 109 12.22 -2.05 11.57
CA LYS A 109 11.68 -3.28 10.98
C LYS A 109 11.08 -2.97 9.63
N VAL A 110 11.61 -3.59 8.58
CA VAL A 110 11.07 -3.48 7.23
C VAL A 110 10.40 -4.79 6.85
N THR A 111 9.11 -4.73 6.49
CA THR A 111 8.41 -5.86 5.87
C THR A 111 7.98 -5.48 4.46
N ILE A 112 8.40 -6.27 3.48
CA ILE A 112 7.96 -6.12 2.09
C ILE A 112 6.87 -7.17 1.82
N TYR A 113 5.73 -6.66 1.39
CA TYR A 113 4.58 -7.45 0.95
C TYR A 113 4.45 -7.35 -0.57
N GLN A 114 3.98 -8.42 -1.22
CA GLN A 114 3.65 -8.43 -2.65
C GLN A 114 2.26 -9.00 -2.87
N ARG A 115 1.54 -8.39 -3.80
CA ARG A 115 0.33 -8.93 -4.41
C ARG A 115 0.51 -8.96 -5.92
N THR A 116 0.40 -10.14 -6.50
CA THR A 116 0.42 -10.31 -7.96
C THR A 116 -0.93 -9.91 -8.53
N LEU A 117 -0.91 -9.06 -9.56
CA LEU A 117 -2.10 -8.58 -10.26
C LEU A 117 -2.19 -9.24 -11.64
N LYS A 118 -3.26 -8.93 -12.38
CA LYS A 118 -3.40 -9.34 -13.78
C LYS A 118 -2.37 -8.63 -14.66
N ASP A 119 -2.18 -9.14 -15.87
CA ASP A 119 -1.31 -8.53 -16.91
C ASP A 119 0.17 -8.40 -16.51
N GLY A 120 0.64 -9.31 -15.64
CA GLY A 120 2.05 -9.34 -15.21
C GLY A 120 2.46 -8.18 -14.30
N LYS A 121 1.48 -7.44 -13.75
CA LYS A 121 1.74 -6.36 -12.80
C LYS A 121 1.82 -6.89 -11.37
N ASN A 122 2.55 -6.17 -10.55
CA ASN A 122 2.66 -6.43 -9.12
C ASN A 122 2.37 -5.16 -8.35
N GLU A 123 1.93 -5.35 -7.13
CA GLU A 123 1.79 -4.31 -6.13
C GLU A 123 2.63 -4.69 -4.92
N PHE A 124 3.53 -3.79 -4.54
CA PHE A 124 4.37 -3.97 -3.37
C PHE A 124 3.98 -2.97 -2.29
N ALA A 125 4.00 -3.42 -1.05
CA ALA A 125 3.87 -2.58 0.13
C ALA A 125 5.12 -2.74 0.99
N LEU A 126 5.84 -1.65 1.22
CA LEU A 126 6.99 -1.61 2.12
C LEU A 126 6.50 -0.95 3.40
N LEU A 127 6.42 -1.73 4.47
CA LEU A 127 6.09 -1.26 5.80
C LEU A 127 7.39 -1.15 6.61
N THR A 128 7.80 0.08 6.90
CA THR A 128 8.91 0.39 7.78
C THR A 128 8.36 0.83 9.14
N GLU A 129 8.67 0.07 10.18
CA GLU A 129 8.26 0.31 11.57
C GLU A 129 9.49 0.70 12.38
N GLU A 130 9.48 1.91 12.92
CA GLU A 130 10.42 2.39 13.93
C GLU A 130 9.66 2.66 15.25
N LYS A 131 10.38 3.04 16.32
CA LYS A 131 9.78 3.21 17.65
C LYS A 131 8.63 4.22 17.67
N ASN A 132 8.79 5.34 16.97
CA ASN A 132 7.84 6.46 16.98
C ASN A 132 7.43 6.90 15.57
N GLU A 133 7.87 6.16 14.55
CA GLU A 133 7.60 6.48 13.15
C GLU A 133 7.13 5.21 12.43
N VAL A 134 6.18 5.38 11.54
CA VAL A 134 5.84 4.36 10.55
C VAL A 134 5.80 4.99 9.18
N THR A 135 6.44 4.33 8.23
CA THR A 135 6.37 4.69 6.81
C THR A 135 5.83 3.51 6.01
N ILE A 136 4.85 3.78 5.16
CA ILE A 136 4.29 2.83 4.20
C ILE A 136 4.53 3.37 2.80
N ILE A 137 5.23 2.60 1.98
CA ILE A 137 5.40 2.89 0.55
C ILE A 137 4.66 1.82 -0.24
N ASN A 138 3.66 2.22 -1.01
CA ASN A 138 2.93 1.35 -1.92
C ASN A 138 3.24 1.72 -3.36
N VAL A 139 3.62 0.72 -4.14
CA VAL A 139 3.93 0.87 -5.56
C VAL A 139 3.20 -0.20 -6.35
N MET A 140 2.64 0.19 -7.49
CA MET A 140 1.98 -0.74 -8.40
C MET A 140 2.44 -0.49 -9.81
N GLY A 141 2.68 -1.57 -10.57
CA GLY A 141 3.00 -1.49 -11.99
C GLY A 141 3.66 -2.76 -12.50
N ALA A 142 4.36 -2.64 -13.63
CA ALA A 142 5.15 -3.73 -14.21
C ALA A 142 6.52 -3.82 -13.52
N ILE A 143 6.51 -4.07 -12.21
CA ILE A 143 7.67 -4.02 -11.31
C ILE A 143 7.97 -5.38 -10.69
N THR A 144 9.23 -5.60 -10.34
CA THR A 144 9.74 -6.83 -9.72
C THR A 144 10.33 -6.54 -8.34
N LEU A 145 10.56 -7.59 -7.53
CA LEU A 145 11.24 -7.44 -6.24
C LEU A 145 12.64 -6.81 -6.39
N LYS A 146 13.32 -7.03 -7.53
CA LYS A 146 14.62 -6.39 -7.80
C LYS A 146 14.49 -4.88 -7.90
N ASP A 147 13.46 -4.40 -8.62
CA ASP A 147 13.17 -2.97 -8.74
C ASP A 147 12.87 -2.35 -7.35
N ILE A 148 12.23 -3.10 -6.45
CA ILE A 148 11.95 -2.67 -5.08
C ILE A 148 13.21 -2.56 -4.23
N LYS A 149 14.15 -3.51 -4.35
CA LYS A 149 15.42 -3.45 -3.60
C LYS A 149 16.22 -2.20 -3.94
N ASP A 150 16.23 -1.83 -5.22
CA ASP A 150 16.87 -0.60 -5.69
C ASP A 150 16.20 0.66 -5.08
N LEU A 151 14.88 0.66 -4.87
CA LEU A 151 14.15 1.76 -4.22
C LEU A 151 14.42 1.86 -2.72
N ALA A 152 14.50 0.73 -2.03
CA ALA A 152 14.77 0.68 -0.60
C ALA A 152 16.20 1.09 -0.22
N GLY A 153 17.08 1.34 -1.22
CA GLY A 153 18.48 1.71 -1.00
C GLY A 153 19.33 0.54 -0.48
N GLN A 154 18.88 -0.69 -0.72
CA GLN A 154 19.49 -1.91 -0.20
C GLN A 154 20.38 -2.53 -1.28
N HIS A 155 21.69 -2.30 -1.19
CA HIS A 155 22.73 -3.01 -1.94
C HIS A 155 23.39 -4.08 -1.07
#